data_AF-A0A2E9HTU2-F1
#
_entry.id   AF-A0A2E9HTU2-F1
#
_cell.length_a   1.000
_cell.length_b   1.000
_cell.length_c   1.000
_cell.angle_alpha   90.00
_cell.angle_beta   90.00
_cell.angle_gamma   90.00
#
_symmetry.space_group_name_H-M   'P 1'
#
loop_
_entity.id
_entity.type
_entity.pdbx_description
1 polymer ?
#
loop_
_entity_poly.entity_id
_entity_poly.type
_entity_poly.pdbx_seq_one_letter_code
_entity_poly.pdbx_strand_id
1 'polypeptide(L)' 'MRIFGSVELLAQWRHRNRGPAFIRIGRRIAYHGTDLNAYLSAQRIDPNGEAA' A
#
# COMPACT_ATOMS: atom_id res chain seq x y z
N MET A 1 -7.35 6.59 -11.40
CA MET A 1 -6.19 5.68 -11.45
C MET A 1 -6.16 4.87 -10.14
N ARG A 2 -6.35 3.55 -10.19
CA ARG A 2 -6.17 2.69 -9.00
C ARG A 2 -4.70 2.33 -8.93
N ILE A 3 -3.98 2.86 -7.94
CA ILE A 3 -2.54 2.63 -7.75
C ILE A 3 -2.29 1.22 -7.17
N PHE A 4 -3.26 0.64 -6.48
CA PHE A 4 -3.17 -0.69 -5.90
C PHE A 4 -4.37 -1.56 -6.31
N GLY A 5 -4.12 -2.55 -7.18
CA GLY A 5 -5.00 -3.67 -7.51
C GLY A 5 -6.52 -3.47 -7.46
N SER A 6 -7.23 -4.53 -7.13
CA SER A 6 -8.69 -4.53 -6.94
C SER A 6 -9.06 -4.17 -5.50
N VAL A 7 -10.29 -3.68 -5.28
CA VAL A 7 -10.81 -3.38 -3.93
C VAL A 7 -10.82 -4.63 -3.05
N GLU A 8 -11.11 -5.80 -3.63
CA GLU A 8 -11.10 -7.09 -2.95
C GLU A 8 -9.69 -7.48 -2.47
N LEU A 9 -8.66 -7.23 -3.29
CA LEU A 9 -7.27 -7.45 -2.90
C LEU A 9 -6.90 -6.57 -1.70
N LEU A 10 -7.25 -5.28 -1.76
CA LEU A 10 -7.04 -4.34 -0.66
C LEU A 10 -7.81 -4.75 0.61
N ALA A 11 -8.99 -5.35 0.47
CA ALA A 11 -9.74 -5.88 1.59
C ALA A 11 -9.05 -7.07 2.25
N GLN A 12 -8.55 -8.02 1.46
CA GLN A 12 -7.75 -9.14 1.97
C GLN A 12 -6.47 -8.67 2.65
N TRP A 13 -5.77 -7.69 2.06
CA TRP A 13 -4.56 -7.12 2.65
C TRP A 13 -4.80 -6.54 4.04
N ARG A 14 -5.82 -5.69 4.17
CA ARG A 14 -6.19 -5.11 5.47
C ARG A 14 -6.62 -6.17 6.48
N HIS A 15 -7.37 -7.19 6.04
CA HIS A 15 -7.74 -8.31 6.93
C HIS A 15 -6.52 -9.07 7.43
N ARG A 16 -5.48 -9.21 6.60
CA ARG A 16 -4.23 -9.91 6.92
C ARG A 16 -3.13 -9.00 7.48
N ASN A 17 -3.43 -7.72 7.77
CA ASN A 17 -2.44 -6.70 8.15
C ASN A 17 -1.22 -6.64 7.21
N ARG A 18 -1.48 -6.67 5.90
CA ARG A 18 -0.48 -6.50 4.83
C ARG A 18 -0.75 -5.20 4.07
N GLY A 19 0.28 -4.71 3.39
CA GLY A 19 0.18 -3.51 2.54
C GLY A 19 0.55 -2.20 3.26
N PRO A 20 0.29 -1.04 2.63
CA PRO A 20 0.51 0.26 3.25
C PRO A 20 -0.44 0.47 4.44
N ALA A 21 0.00 1.31 5.40
CA ALA A 21 -0.83 1.72 6.52
C ALA A 21 -2.12 2.39 6.02
N PHE A 22 -3.24 2.10 6.70
CA PHE A 22 -4.55 2.60 6.31
C PHE A 22 -5.24 3.28 7.49
N ILE A 23 -6.07 4.28 7.18
CA ILE A 23 -6.89 4.98 8.14
C ILE A 23 -8.34 4.56 7.91
N ARG A 24 -8.99 4.07 8.96
CA ARG A 24 -10.42 3.74 8.92
C ARG A 24 -11.24 4.94 9.39
N ILE A 25 -12.07 5.47 8.50
CA ILE A 25 -12.96 6.61 8.77
C ILE A 25 -14.39 6.11 8.61
N GLY A 26 -14.92 5.51 9.67
CA GLY A 26 -16.21 4.80 9.64
C GLY A 26 -16.21 3.63 8.64
N ARG A 27 -16.98 3.77 7.56
CA ARG A 27 -17.07 2.80 6.46
C ARG A 27 -16.07 3.07 5.33
N ARG A 28 -15.36 4.20 5.37
CA ARG A 28 -14.34 4.58 4.38
C ARG A 28 -12.95 4.14 4.82
N ILE A 29 -12.12 3.81 3.83
CA ILE A 29 -10.70 3.55 3.99
C ILE A 29 -9.94 4.64 3.24
N ALA A 30 -9.00 5.28 3.93
CA ALA A 30 -8.09 6.24 3.35
C ALA A 30 -6.64 5.77 3.52
N TYR A 31 -5.76 6.28 2.68
CA TYR A 31 -4.33 6.09 2.78
C TYR A 31 -3.68 7.47 2.82
N HIS A 32 -2.74 7.66 3.73
CA HIS A 32 -1.95 8.88 3.76
C HIS A 32 -0.85 8.81 2.69
N GLY A 33 -0.61 9.90 1.97
CA GLY A 33 0.34 9.91 0.86
C GLY A 33 1.75 9.47 1.28
N THR A 34 2.20 9.91 2.46
CA THR A 34 3.51 9.53 3.00
C THR A 34 3.63 8.02 3.26
N ASP A 35 2.59 7.38 3.80
CA ASP A 35 2.61 5.94 4.05
C ASP A 35 2.60 5.13 2.76
N LEU A 36 1.89 5.62 1.73
CA LEU A 36 1.92 5.01 0.40
C LEU A 36 3.32 5.08 -0.21
N ASN A 37 3.96 6.25 -0.15
CA ASN A 37 5.29 6.44 -0.69
C ASN A 37 6.32 5.58 0.06
N ALA A 38 6.24 5.53 1.40
CA ALA A 38 7.11 4.69 2.21
C ALA A 38 6.95 3.21 1.88
N TYR A 39 5.71 2.72 1.76
CA TYR A 39 5.43 1.34 1.38
C TYR A 39 5.95 1.02 -0.02
N LEU A 40 5.68 1.87 -1.00
CA LEU A 40 6.15 1.68 -2.37
C LEU A 40 7.68 1.70 -2.45
N SER A 41 8.34 2.60 -1.73
CA SER A 41 9.80 2.64 -1.68
C SER A 41 10.38 1.39 -1.05
N ALA A 42 9.77 0.88 0.03
CA ALA A 42 10.21 -0.35 0.68
C ALA A 42 9.95 -1.62 -0.14
N GLN A 43 9.02 -1.56 -1.11
CA GLN A 43 8.73 -2.66 -2.03
C GLN A 43 9.38 -2.46 -3.41
N ARG A 44 10.11 -1.36 -3.60
CA ARG A 44 10.80 -1.08 -4.86
C ARG A 44 11.90 -2.13 -5.05
N ILE A 45 11.82 -2.86 -6.15
CA ILE A 45 12.89 -3.74 -6.61
C ILE A 45 13.62 -2.98 -7.71
N ASP A 46 14.91 -2.69 -7.51
CA ASP A 46 15.74 -2.13 -8.56
C ASP A 46 16.27 -3.27 -9.44
N PRO A 47 15.88 -3.34 -10.73
CA PRO A 47 16.27 -4.44 -11.60
C PRO A 47 17.78 -4.47 -11.91
N ASN A 48 18.51 -3.39 -11.61
CA ASN A 48 19.94 -3.26 -11.90
C ASN A 48 20.84 -3.45 -10.67
N GLY A 49 20.27 -3.81 -9.51
CA GLY A 49 21.04 -4.29 -8.36
C GLY A 49 21.69 -3.22 -7.47
N GLU A 50 21.43 -1.93 -7.69
CA GLU A 50 21.77 -0.92 -6.69
C GLU A 50 20.62 -0.79 -5.68
N ALA A 51 20.79 -1.44 -4.52
CA ALA A 51 19.95 -1.20 -3.36
C ALA A 51 20.25 0.20 -2.81
N ALA A 52 19.23 1.06 -2.78
CA ALA A 52 19.27 2.39 -2.18
C ALA A 52 19.35 2.33 -0.64
#